data_AF-A0A414BRF5-F1
#
_entry.id   AF-A0A414BRF5-F1
#
_cell.length_a   1.000
_cell.length_b   1.000
_cell.length_c   1.000
_cell.angle_alpha   90.00
_cell.angle_beta   90.00
_cell.angle_gamma   90.00
#
_symmetry.space_group_name_H-M   'P 1'
#
loop_
_entity.id
_entity.type
_entity.pdbx_description
1 polymer ?
#
loop_
_entity_poly.entity_id
_entity_poly.type
_entity_poly.pdbx_seq_one_letter_code
_entity_poly.pdbx_strand_id
1 'polypeptide(L)'
;MYLSLPFFDKKAEECESDFDKWIYVLKHMEALERMPFTAQKKIFKRLAELADSRCLSQEEQEKYDESLKAADDYYGVLMSYYMNGIDEGEAKGFAKGEAKGFAKGEAKGFAKGEARGSYHKSLDIAKKMLLKGMDDDSIMELTGLTHEQLHQLKS
;
A
#
# COMPACT_ATOMS: atom_id res chain seq x y z
N MET A 1 23.68 -21.99 11.37
CA MET A 1 23.27 -23.40 11.12
C MET A 1 21.76 -23.46 11.33
N TYR A 2 20.97 -23.75 10.30
CA TYR A 2 19.49 -23.77 10.41
C TYR A 2 19.04 -25.20 10.73
N LEU A 3 18.25 -25.38 11.79
CA LEU A 3 17.67 -26.66 12.17
C LEU A 3 16.27 -26.79 11.55
N SER A 4 16.09 -27.65 10.55
CA SER A 4 14.79 -27.91 9.95
C SER A 4 14.32 -29.33 10.27
N LEU A 5 13.62 -29.47 11.40
CA LEU A 5 13.03 -30.73 11.89
C LEU A 5 12.24 -31.55 10.83
N PRO A 6 11.53 -30.95 9.85
CA PRO A 6 10.82 -31.71 8.83
C PRO A 6 11.72 -32.59 7.95
N PHE A 7 13.00 -32.23 7.76
CA PHE A 7 13.91 -32.90 6.83
C PHE A 7 14.84 -33.93 7.50
N PHE A 8 14.67 -34.17 8.80
CA PHE A 8 15.50 -35.14 9.53
C PHE A 8 14.94 -36.56 9.40
N ASP A 9 15.38 -37.33 8.40
CA ASP A 9 14.82 -38.65 8.09
C ASP A 9 15.70 -39.84 8.49
N LYS A 10 16.75 -39.59 9.27
CA LYS A 10 17.62 -40.64 9.80
C LYS A 10 16.85 -41.55 10.76
N LYS A 11 17.07 -42.86 10.65
CA LYS A 11 16.62 -43.85 11.64
C LYS A 11 17.50 -43.83 12.89
N ALA A 12 17.04 -44.45 13.98
CA ALA A 12 17.78 -44.50 15.24
C ALA A 12 19.19 -45.07 15.08
N GLU A 13 19.36 -46.06 14.19
CA GLU A 13 20.64 -46.72 13.90
C GLU A 13 21.58 -45.84 13.07
N GLU A 14 21.05 -44.85 12.35
CA GLU A 14 21.79 -43.92 11.48
C GLU A 14 22.20 -42.64 12.22
N CYS A 15 21.81 -42.50 13.49
CA CYS A 15 22.12 -41.36 14.34
C CYS A 15 23.51 -41.53 15.00
N GLU A 16 24.57 -41.23 14.25
CA GLU A 16 25.95 -41.36 14.74
C GLU A 16 26.32 -40.26 15.74
N SER A 17 25.99 -39.00 15.43
CA SER A 17 26.34 -37.85 16.26
C SER A 17 25.34 -37.63 17.41
N ASP A 18 25.79 -37.06 18.52
CA ASP A 18 24.89 -36.72 19.63
C ASP A 18 23.83 -35.69 19.21
N PHE A 19 24.17 -34.80 18.28
CA PHE A 19 23.23 -33.85 17.68
C PHE A 19 22.11 -34.56 16.89
N ASP A 20 22.45 -35.55 16.06
CA ASP A 20 21.46 -36.37 15.33
C ASP A 20 20.54 -37.13 16.31
N LYS A 21 21.11 -37.70 17.38
CA LYS A 21 20.34 -38.39 18.42
C LYS A 21 19.37 -37.43 19.12
N TRP A 22 19.78 -36.20 19.40
CA TRP A 22 18.90 -35.18 19.97
C TRP A 22 17.77 -34.76 19.04
N ILE A 23 18.04 -34.57 17.74
CA ILE A 23 16.99 -34.27 16.76
C ILE A 23 16.01 -35.43 16.63
N TYR A 24 16.51 -36.67 16.60
CA TYR A 24 15.68 -37.88 16.56
C TYR A 24 14.72 -37.94 17.76
N VAL A 25 15.25 -37.70 18.96
CA VAL A 25 14.46 -37.66 20.20
C VAL A 25 13.39 -36.56 20.16
N LEU A 26 13.72 -35.37 19.66
CA LEU A 26 12.77 -34.26 19.51
C LEU A 26 11.71 -34.51 18.43
N LYS A 27 12.05 -35.21 17.34
CA LYS A 27 11.10 -35.63 16.29
C LYS A 27 10.17 -36.76 16.77
N HIS A 28 10.63 -37.61 17.70
CA HIS A 28 9.89 -38.75 18.23
C HIS A 28 9.46 -38.59 19.71
N MET A 29 8.99 -37.39 20.07
CA MET A 29 8.56 -37.05 21.44
C MET A 29 7.45 -37.97 22.00
N GLU A 30 6.58 -38.54 21.16
CA GLU A 30 5.57 -39.53 21.59
C GLU A 30 6.19 -40.82 22.18
N ALA A 31 7.37 -41.22 21.71
CA ALA A 31 8.08 -42.38 22.26
C ALA A 31 8.69 -42.06 23.64
N LEU A 32 9.04 -40.80 23.86
CA LEU A 32 9.55 -40.26 25.11
C LEU A 32 8.48 -40.32 26.21
N GLU A 33 7.22 -40.04 25.89
CA GLU A 33 6.08 -40.13 26.82
C GLU A 33 5.82 -41.55 27.34
N ARG A 34 6.19 -42.57 26.58
CA ARG A 34 6.04 -43.99 26.97
C ARG A 34 7.13 -44.50 27.91
N MET A 35 8.20 -43.73 28.12
CA MET A 35 9.28 -44.12 29.01
C MET A 35 8.91 -43.96 30.50
N PRO A 36 9.55 -44.72 31.41
CA PRO A 36 9.39 -44.51 32.85
C PRO A 36 9.77 -43.07 33.24
N PHE A 37 9.01 -42.48 34.17
CA PHE A 37 9.16 -41.10 34.64
C PHE A 37 10.60 -40.76 35.09
N THR A 38 11.32 -41.74 35.63
CA THR A 38 12.72 -41.60 36.07
C THR A 38 13.70 -41.37 34.92
N ALA A 39 13.45 -41.98 33.76
CA ALA A 39 14.26 -41.80 32.56
C ALA A 39 13.91 -40.47 31.88
N GLN A 40 12.62 -40.15 31.77
CA GLN A 40 12.16 -38.84 31.30
C GLN A 40 12.79 -37.70 32.11
N LYS A 41 12.77 -37.78 33.45
CA LYS A 41 13.34 -36.74 34.32
C LYS A 41 14.84 -36.53 34.11
N LYS A 42 15.62 -37.58 33.81
CA LYS A 42 17.05 -37.45 33.49
C LYS A 42 17.26 -36.76 32.14
N ILE A 43 16.44 -37.09 31.14
CA ILE A 43 16.50 -36.49 29.79
C ILE A 43 16.09 -35.01 29.87
N PHE A 44 14.99 -34.68 30.54
CA PHE A 44 14.55 -33.30 30.74
C PHE A 44 15.55 -32.46 31.54
N LYS A 45 16.22 -33.05 32.54
CA LYS A 45 17.28 -32.35 33.27
C LYS A 45 18.45 -31.97 32.36
N ARG A 46 18.91 -32.90 31.51
CA ARG A 46 19.95 -32.65 30.50
C ARG A 46 19.52 -31.62 29.47
N LEU A 47 18.28 -31.68 28.99
CA LEU A 47 17.72 -30.69 28.06
C LEU A 47 17.64 -29.30 28.70
N ALA A 48 17.23 -29.22 29.97
CA ALA A 48 17.19 -27.95 30.70
C ALA A 48 18.59 -27.37 30.92
N GLU A 49 19.60 -28.21 31.16
CA GLU A 49 21.01 -27.79 31.25
C GLU A 49 21.56 -27.31 29.90
N LEU A 50 21.15 -27.93 28.79
CA LEU A 50 21.55 -27.54 27.42
C LEU A 50 20.81 -26.30 26.90
N ALA A 51 19.56 -26.09 27.32
CA ALA A 51 18.72 -24.97 26.92
C ALA A 51 18.92 -23.72 27.79
N ASP A 52 19.72 -23.80 28.86
CA ASP A 52 20.06 -22.63 29.66
C ASP A 52 20.99 -21.72 28.84
N SER A 53 20.47 -20.60 28.36
CA SER A 53 21.18 -19.62 27.52
C SER A 53 22.43 -19.03 28.19
N ARG A 54 22.62 -19.30 29.49
CA ARG A 54 23.81 -18.96 30.28
C ARG A 54 25.01 -19.87 30.01
N CYS A 55 24.84 -20.95 29.26
CA CYS A 55 25.92 -21.85 28.84
C CYS A 55 26.54 -21.50 27.48
N LEU A 56 26.05 -20.47 26.78
CA LEU A 56 26.69 -19.98 25.56
C LEU A 56 28.07 -19.41 25.91
N SER A 57 29.09 -19.85 25.18
CA SER A 57 30.37 -19.17 25.19
C SER A 57 30.21 -17.75 24.62
N GLN A 58 31.13 -16.85 24.97
CA GLN A 58 31.12 -15.48 24.45
C GLN A 58 31.06 -15.46 22.90
N GLU A 59 31.79 -16.36 22.24
CA GLU A 59 31.80 -16.48 20.77
C GLU A 59 30.44 -16.91 20.20
N GLU A 60 29.73 -17.82 20.87
CA GLU A 60 28.40 -18.27 20.42
C GLU A 60 27.34 -17.18 20.63
N GLN A 61 27.47 -16.43 21.74
CA GLN A 61 26.60 -15.29 22.00
C GLN A 61 26.82 -14.17 20.96
N GLU A 62 28.07 -13.84 20.64
CA GLU A 62 28.39 -12.85 19.61
C GLU A 62 27.83 -13.24 18.24
N LYS A 63 27.96 -14.52 17.83
CA LYS A 63 27.36 -15.03 16.58
C LYS A 63 25.84 -14.96 16.58
N TYR A 64 25.20 -15.22 17.73
CA TYR A 64 23.76 -15.12 17.86
C TYR A 64 23.29 -13.67 17.72
N ASP A 65 23.93 -12.73 18.43
CA ASP A 65 23.62 -11.30 18.38
C ASP A 65 23.87 -10.72 16.98
N GLU A 66 24.95 -11.13 16.31
CA GLU A 66 25.24 -10.73 14.93
C GLU A 66 24.15 -11.22 13.96
N SER A 67 23.65 -12.46 14.15
CA SER A 67 22.59 -13.00 13.32
C SER A 67 21.25 -12.28 13.50
N LEU A 68 20.92 -11.88 14.74
CA LEU A 68 19.75 -11.07 15.04
C LEU A 68 19.88 -9.68 14.40
N LYS A 69 21.04 -9.05 14.57
CA LYS A 69 21.32 -7.74 13.97
C LYS A 69 21.20 -7.78 12.45
N ALA A 70 21.73 -8.81 11.80
CA ALA A 70 21.63 -8.96 10.35
C ALA A 70 20.16 -9.11 9.89
N ALA A 71 19.34 -9.83 10.65
CA ALA A 71 17.91 -9.93 10.37
C ALA A 71 17.20 -8.58 10.55
N ASP A 72 17.47 -7.87 11.64
CA ASP A 72 16.88 -6.55 11.92
C ASP A 72 17.30 -5.52 10.86
N ASP A 73 18.58 -5.50 10.46
CA ASP A 73 19.08 -4.62 9.40
C ASP A 73 18.37 -4.91 8.07
N TYR A 74 18.18 -6.19 7.73
CA TYR A 74 17.44 -6.59 6.52
C TYR A 74 15.97 -6.14 6.56
N TYR A 75 15.27 -6.41 7.66
CA TYR A 75 13.88 -5.98 7.84
C TYR A 75 13.74 -4.46 7.88
N GLY A 76 14.69 -3.75 8.50
CA GLY A 76 14.72 -2.29 8.57
C GLY A 76 14.83 -1.66 7.19
N VAL A 77 15.72 -2.18 6.34
CA VAL A 77 15.85 -1.73 4.94
C VAL A 77 14.57 -2.00 4.16
N LEU A 78 14.02 -3.21 4.25
CA LEU A 78 12.79 -3.58 3.54
C LEU A 78 11.60 -2.70 3.95
N MET A 79 11.45 -2.47 5.26
CA MET A 79 10.36 -1.65 5.78
C MET A 79 10.52 -0.18 5.35
N SER A 80 11.75 0.34 5.35
CA SER A 80 12.05 1.69 4.85
C SER A 80 11.61 1.86 3.39
N TYR A 81 11.97 0.93 2.51
CA TYR A 81 11.50 0.96 1.11
C TYR A 81 9.99 0.90 0.97
N TYR A 82 9.33 0.05 1.77
CA TYR A 82 7.88 -0.07 1.76
C TYR A 82 7.19 1.23 2.19
N MET A 83 7.62 1.85 3.30
CA MET A 83 7.06 3.10 3.78
C MET A 83 7.32 4.26 2.81
N ASN A 84 8.54 4.40 2.30
CA ASN A 84 8.85 5.40 1.28
C ASN A 84 7.99 5.23 0.02
N GLY A 85 7.71 3.98 -0.38
CA GLY A 85 6.83 3.68 -1.51
C GLY A 85 5.38 4.12 -1.28
N ILE A 86 4.87 3.98 -0.05
CA ILE A 86 3.55 4.48 0.32
C ILE A 86 3.53 6.01 0.27
N ASP A 87 4.48 6.67 0.93
CA ASP A 87 4.54 8.13 1.01
C ASP A 87 4.68 8.76 -0.39
N GLU A 88 5.54 8.20 -1.24
CA GLU A 88 5.66 8.63 -2.64
C GLU A 88 4.37 8.40 -3.43
N GLY A 89 3.69 7.27 -3.18
CA GLY A 89 2.44 6.92 -3.83
C GLY A 89 1.32 7.89 -3.48
N GLU A 90 1.17 8.23 -2.19
CA GLU A 90 0.20 9.20 -1.71
C GLU A 90 0.51 10.60 -2.25
N ALA A 91 1.77 11.05 -2.17
CA ALA A 91 2.19 12.36 -2.67
C ALA A 91 1.93 12.50 -4.19
N LYS A 92 2.31 11.49 -4.98
CA LYS A 92 2.05 11.46 -6.43
C LYS A 92 0.54 11.42 -6.73
N GLY A 93 -0.21 10.65 -5.95
CA GLY A 93 -1.66 10.54 -6.05
C GLY A 93 -2.36 11.88 -5.82
N PHE A 94 -2.00 12.56 -4.73
CA PHE A 94 -2.52 13.87 -4.37
C PHE A 94 -2.19 14.92 -5.44
N ALA A 95 -0.92 15.05 -5.81
CA ALA A 95 -0.47 16.01 -6.82
C ALA A 95 -1.17 15.82 -8.17
N LYS A 96 -1.32 14.56 -8.61
CA LYS A 96 -2.04 14.23 -9.86
C LYS A 96 -3.54 14.53 -9.75
N GLY A 97 -4.14 14.29 -8.58
CA GLY A 97 -5.53 14.62 -8.29
C GLY A 97 -5.79 16.11 -8.37
N GLU A 98 -4.95 16.90 -7.69
CA GLU A 98 -5.02 18.37 -7.67
C GLU A 98 -4.84 18.97 -9.07
N ALA A 99 -3.78 18.57 -9.79
CA ALA A 99 -3.52 19.07 -11.14
C ALA A 99 -4.69 18.79 -12.11
N LYS A 100 -5.25 17.57 -12.07
CA LYS A 100 -6.42 17.21 -12.87
C LYS A 100 -7.66 17.99 -12.46
N GLY A 101 -7.87 18.18 -11.15
CA GLY A 101 -8.97 18.95 -10.60
C GLY A 101 -8.93 20.39 -11.08
N PHE A 102 -7.77 21.03 -10.95
CA PHE A 102 -7.53 22.40 -11.38
C PHE A 102 -7.76 22.57 -12.89
N ALA A 103 -7.09 21.76 -13.73
CA ALA A 103 -7.23 21.84 -15.18
C ALA A 103 -8.68 21.65 -15.65
N LYS A 104 -9.42 20.70 -15.06
CA LYS A 104 -10.83 20.49 -15.37
C LYS A 104 -11.71 21.65 -14.89
N GLY A 105 -11.39 22.24 -13.74
CA GLY A 105 -12.07 23.41 -13.20
C GLY A 105 -11.88 24.63 -14.09
N GLU A 106 -10.64 24.91 -14.48
CA GLU A 106 -10.27 26.01 -15.36
C GLU A 106 -10.93 25.89 -16.74
N ALA A 107 -10.83 24.73 -17.39
CA ALA A 107 -11.45 24.50 -18.70
C ALA A 107 -12.97 24.69 -18.67
N LYS A 108 -13.64 24.17 -17.64
CA LYS A 108 -15.09 24.38 -17.46
C LYS A 108 -15.45 25.83 -17.17
N GLY A 109 -14.64 26.49 -16.34
CA GLY A 109 -14.81 27.90 -16.00
C GLY A 109 -14.69 28.79 -17.24
N PHE A 110 -13.65 28.57 -18.04
CA PHE A 110 -13.40 29.29 -19.27
C PHE A 110 -14.54 29.09 -20.28
N ALA A 111 -14.93 27.85 -20.58
CA ALA A 111 -16.00 27.56 -21.53
C ALA A 111 -17.35 28.16 -21.10
N LYS A 112 -17.67 28.10 -19.81
CA LYS A 112 -18.90 28.72 -19.27
C LYS A 112 -18.83 30.25 -19.31
N GLY A 113 -17.65 30.83 -19.07
CA GLY A 113 -17.41 32.26 -19.16
C GLY A 113 -17.57 32.78 -20.58
N GLU A 114 -16.95 32.09 -21.55
CA GLU A 114 -17.06 32.41 -22.97
C GLU A 114 -18.50 32.31 -23.48
N ALA A 115 -19.20 31.21 -23.17
CA ALA A 115 -20.60 31.03 -23.56
C ALA A 115 -21.51 32.13 -22.98
N ARG A 116 -21.33 32.48 -21.70
CA ARG A 116 -22.09 33.58 -21.06
C ARG A 116 -21.75 34.93 -21.68
N GLY A 117 -20.48 35.20 -21.95
CA GLY A 117 -20.03 36.45 -22.56
C GLY A 117 -20.58 36.62 -23.98
N SER A 118 -20.49 35.56 -24.79
CA SER A 118 -21.08 35.52 -26.14
C SER A 118 -22.59 35.75 -26.11
N TYR A 119 -23.30 35.06 -25.21
CA TYR A 119 -24.74 35.23 -25.03
C TYR A 119 -25.11 36.67 -24.63
N HIS A 120 -24.45 37.27 -23.65
CA HIS A 120 -24.69 38.67 -23.28
C HIS A 120 -24.42 39.63 -24.43
N LYS A 121 -23.36 39.40 -25.20
CA LYS A 121 -23.05 40.21 -26.38
C LYS A 121 -24.15 40.09 -27.44
N SER A 122 -24.69 38.89 -27.69
CA SER A 122 -25.84 38.70 -28.57
C SER A 122 -27.07 39.47 -28.10
N LEU A 123 -27.37 39.44 -26.79
CA LEU A 123 -28.48 40.23 -26.22
C LEU A 123 -28.28 41.74 -26.41
N ASP A 124 -27.08 42.26 -26.16
CA ASP A 124 -26.77 43.68 -26.31
C ASP A 124 -26.86 44.14 -27.78
N ILE A 125 -26.45 43.29 -28.71
CA ILE A 125 -26.57 43.55 -30.15
C ILE A 125 -28.06 43.53 -30.55
N ALA A 126 -28.82 42.54 -30.12
CA ALA A 126 -30.25 42.42 -30.40
C ALA A 126 -31.04 43.65 -29.92
N LYS A 127 -30.77 44.15 -28.69
CA LYS A 127 -31.37 45.40 -28.19
C LYS A 127 -31.11 46.59 -29.11
N LYS A 128 -29.87 46.74 -29.60
CA LYS A 128 -29.52 47.83 -30.53
C LYS A 128 -30.19 47.68 -31.89
N MET A 129 -30.37 46.47 -32.38
CA MET A 129 -31.08 46.18 -33.63
C MET A 129 -32.58 46.48 -33.52
N LEU A 130 -33.21 46.09 -32.40
CA LEU A 130 -34.61 46.42 -32.09
C LEU A 130 -34.84 47.94 -32.07
N LEU A 131 -33.95 48.70 -31.42
CA LEU A 131 -34.01 50.17 -31.40
C LEU A 131 -33.88 50.80 -32.80
N LYS A 132 -33.28 50.10 -33.76
CA LYS A 132 -33.16 50.54 -35.15
C LYS A 132 -34.32 50.08 -36.03
N GLY A 133 -35.31 49.38 -35.48
CA GLY A 133 -36.50 48.93 -36.20
C GLY A 133 -36.27 47.74 -37.13
N MET A 134 -35.26 46.92 -36.87
CA MET A 134 -35.05 45.65 -37.58
C MET A 134 -36.12 44.62 -37.14
N ASP A 135 -36.56 43.76 -38.07
CA ASP A 135 -37.55 42.72 -37.80
C ASP A 135 -36.98 41.55 -36.99
N ASP A 136 -37.87 40.79 -36.35
CA ASP A 136 -37.49 39.73 -35.41
C ASP A 136 -36.78 38.56 -36.09
N ASP A 137 -37.22 38.18 -37.29
CA ASP A 137 -36.62 37.06 -38.04
C ASP A 137 -35.16 37.37 -38.39
N SER A 138 -34.89 38.58 -38.90
CA SER A 138 -33.53 39.06 -39.19
C SER A 138 -32.66 39.14 -37.94
N ILE A 139 -33.21 39.56 -36.80
CA ILE A 139 -32.45 39.64 -35.54
C ILE A 139 -32.11 38.24 -35.01
N MET A 140 -33.04 37.29 -35.08
CA MET A 140 -32.80 35.90 -34.68
C MET A 140 -31.68 35.28 -35.52
N GLU A 141 -31.72 35.46 -36.84
CA GLU A 141 -30.69 34.96 -37.75
C GLU A 141 -29.30 35.54 -37.45
N LEU A 142 -29.21 36.85 -37.18
CA LEU A 142 -27.94 37.54 -36.95
C LEU A 142 -27.34 37.34 -35.55
N THR A 143 -28.18 37.09 -34.54
CA THR A 143 -27.73 37.01 -33.13
C THR A 143 -27.75 35.60 -32.57
N GLY A 144 -28.42 34.67 -33.25
CA GLY A 144 -28.61 33.28 -32.81
C GLY A 144 -29.54 33.14 -31.60
N LEU A 145 -30.28 34.20 -31.24
CA LEU A 145 -31.24 34.18 -30.14
C LEU A 145 -32.54 33.49 -30.57
N THR A 146 -33.21 32.86 -29.60
CA THR A 146 -34.54 32.27 -29.83
C THR A 146 -35.63 33.33 -29.79
N HIS A 147 -36.79 33.01 -30.37
CA HIS A 147 -37.96 33.89 -30.31
C HIS A 147 -38.37 34.20 -28.86
N GLU A 148 -38.26 33.24 -27.95
CA GLU A 148 -38.53 33.45 -26.52
C GLU A 148 -37.56 34.46 -25.90
N GLN A 149 -36.26 34.34 -26.21
CA GLN A 149 -35.22 35.25 -25.71
C GLN A 149 -35.41 36.68 -26.24
N LEU A 150 -35.80 36.83 -27.52
CA LEU A 150 -36.14 38.14 -28.07
C LEU A 150 -37.41 38.72 -27.48
N HIS A 151 -38.44 37.92 -27.25
CA HIS A 151 -39.67 38.38 -26.61
C HIS A 151 -39.40 38.90 -25.19
N GLN A 152 -38.53 38.23 -24.43
CA GLN A 152 -38.09 38.70 -23.11
C GLN A 152 -37.34 40.04 -23.15
N LEU A 153 -36.69 40.39 -24.26
CA LEU A 153 -36.01 41.67 -24.44
C LEU A 153 -36.95 42.83 -24.75
N LYS A 154 -38.17 42.53 -25.23
CA LYS A 154 -39.21 43.50 -25.59
C LYS A 154 -40.20 43.78 -24.46
N SER A 155 -40.27 42.87 -23.49
CA SER A 155 -41.10 43.00 -22.28
C SER A 155 -40.47 43.95 -21.27
#